data_AF-X8DDS0-F1
#
_entry.id   AF-X8DDS0-F1
#
_cell.length_a   1.000
_cell.length_b   1.000
_cell.length_c   1.000
_cell.angle_alpha   90.00
_cell.angle_beta   90.00
_cell.angle_gamma   90.00
#
_symmetry.space_group_name_H-M   'P 1'
#
loop_
_entity.id
_entity.type
_entity.pdbx_description
1 polymer ?
#
loop_
_entity_poly.entity_id
_entity_poly.type
_entity_poly.pdbx_seq_one_letter_code
_entity_poly.pdbx_strand_id
1 'polypeptide(L)' 'MQRLSGLDASFLYLETASQPLHVCSILDLDTSTMPGGYTFDRFRDNLALRIKAMPQFREKIADSR' A
#
# COMPACT_ATOMS: atom_id res chain seq x y z
N MET A 1 -7.51 17.82 4.75
CA MET A 1 -6.06 17.87 4.49
C MET A 1 -5.33 17.83 5.81
N GLN A 2 -4.21 17.12 5.88
CA GLN A 2 -3.38 16.98 7.08
C GLN A 2 -1.92 17.28 6.70
N ARG A 3 -1.20 17.97 7.59
CA ARG A 3 0.23 18.24 7.39
C ARG A 3 1.05 16.98 7.63
N LEU A 4 2.00 16.69 6.74
CA LEU A 4 2.97 15.60 6.95
C LEU A 4 3.83 15.86 8.19
N SER A 5 4.19 14.78 8.88
CA SER A 5 5.24 14.86 9.89
C SER A 5 6.59 15.18 9.24
N GLY A 6 7.56 15.63 10.05
CA GLY A 6 8.91 15.91 9.54
C GLY A 6 9.59 14.66 8.96
N LEU A 7 9.34 13.49 9.56
CA LEU A 7 9.84 12.21 9.07
C LEU A 7 9.19 11.84 7.73
N ASP A 8 7.86 11.88 7.62
CA ASP A 8 7.17 11.53 6.38
C ASP A 8 7.55 12.47 5.23
N ALA A 9 7.71 13.76 5.51
CA ALA A 9 8.18 14.72 4.52
C ALA A 9 9.62 14.44 4.06
N SER A 10 10.48 13.88 4.92
CA SER A 10 11.86 13.55 4.57
C SER A 10 11.97 12.52 3.45
N PHE A 11 11.00 11.59 3.34
CA PHE A 11 10.95 10.62 2.24
C PHE A 11 10.77 11.32 0.88
N LEU A 12 9.95 12.37 0.81
CA LEU A 12 9.76 13.12 -0.44
C LEU A 12 10.97 13.99 -0.79
N TYR A 13 11.63 14.59 0.20
CA TYR A 13 12.78 15.47 -0.03
C TYR A 13 14.07 14.72 -0.37
N LEU A 14 14.23 13.48 0.13
CA LEU A 14 15.44 12.68 -0.07
C LEU A 14 15.33 11.69 -1.24
N GLU A 15 14.14 11.48 -1.79
CA GLU A 15 13.95 10.59 -2.94
C GLU A 15 14.63 11.16 -4.19
N THR A 16 15.30 10.28 -4.95
CA THR A 16 15.89 10.60 -6.25
C THR A 16 15.58 9.49 -7.24
N ALA A 17 15.77 9.73 -8.53
CA ALA A 17 15.55 8.70 -9.56
C ALA A 17 16.44 7.45 -9.35
N SER A 18 17.62 7.60 -8.75
CA SER A 18 18.53 6.50 -8.41
C SER A 18 18.30 5.90 -7.02
N GLN A 19 17.50 6.54 -6.18
CA GLN A 19 17.20 6.11 -4.81
C GLN A 19 15.71 6.35 -4.51
N PRO A 20 14.83 5.44 -4.97
CA PRO A 20 13.43 5.46 -4.61
C PRO A 20 13.28 5.19 -3.12
N LEU A 21 12.39 5.91 -2.45
CA LEU A 21 12.14 5.74 -1.01
C LEU A 21 10.79 5.06 -0.70
N HIS A 22 10.21 4.37 -1.69
CA HIS A 22 9.08 3.47 -1.48
C HIS A 22 9.55 2.07 -1.07
N VAL A 23 8.70 1.37 -0.31
CA VAL A 23 8.94 -0.03 0.10
C VAL A 23 8.01 -0.94 -0.68
N CYS A 24 8.51 -2.11 -1.07
CA CYS A 24 7.71 -3.17 -1.67
C CYS A 24 7.99 -4.50 -0.97
N SER A 25 7.03 -5.42 -1.06
CA SER A 25 7.17 -6.77 -0.52
C SER A 25 6.66 -7.77 -1.55
N ILE A 26 7.37 -8.89 -1.67
CA ILE A 26 6.94 -10.06 -2.43
C ILE A 26 6.51 -11.09 -1.39
N LEU A 27 5.31 -11.65 -1.58
CA LEU A 27 4.67 -12.56 -0.64
C LEU A 27 4.33 -13.85 -1.37
N ASP A 28 4.83 -14.97 -0.87
CA ASP A 28 4.40 -16.31 -1.30
C ASP A 28 3.26 -16.78 -0.38
N LEU A 29 2.13 -17.11 -0.99
CA LEU A 29 0.96 -17.64 -0.27
C LEU A 29 0.81 -19.13 -0.52
N ASP A 30 0.84 -19.92 0.55
CA ASP A 30 0.35 -21.30 0.52
C ASP A 30 -1.18 -21.30 0.56
N THR A 31 -1.79 -21.81 -0.51
CA THR A 31 -3.24 -21.88 -0.66
C THR A 31 -3.82 -23.26 -0.39
N SER A 32 -3.00 -24.25 -0.04
CA SER A 32 -3.37 -25.67 0.08
C SER A 32 -4.46 -25.92 1.12
N THR A 33 -4.53 -25.10 2.17
CA THR A 33 -5.46 -25.25 3.29
C THR A 33 -6.66 -24.29 3.21
N MET A 34 -6.78 -23.48 2.16
CA MET A 34 -7.86 -22.49 2.04
C MET A 34 -9.21 -23.17 1.76
N PRO A 35 -10.22 -23.06 2.65
CA PRO A 35 -11.54 -23.61 2.40
C PRO A 35 -12.17 -22.99 1.14
N GLY A 36 -12.68 -23.85 0.26
CA GLY A 36 -13.22 -23.42 -1.04
C GLY A 36 -12.17 -23.02 -2.09
N GLY A 37 -10.89 -23.37 -1.86
CA GLY A 37 -9.79 -23.09 -2.79
C GLY A 37 -9.38 -21.61 -2.83
N TYR A 38 -8.47 -21.26 -3.75
CA TYR A 38 -8.00 -19.89 -3.99
C TYR A 38 -8.40 -19.41 -5.39
N THR A 39 -8.81 -18.15 -5.49
CA THR A 39 -8.88 -17.41 -6.76
C THR A 39 -8.36 -15.99 -6.54
N PHE A 40 -7.73 -15.42 -7.57
CA PHE A 40 -7.20 -14.06 -7.50
C PHE A 40 -8.31 -13.02 -7.30
N ASP A 41 -9.47 -13.18 -7.96
CA ASP A 41 -10.60 -12.26 -7.79
C ASP A 41 -11.09 -12.22 -6.34
N ARG A 42 -11.20 -13.37 -5.66
CA ARG A 42 -11.60 -13.41 -4.25
C ARG A 42 -10.58 -12.71 -3.36
N PHE A 43 -9.29 -12.87 -3.63
CA PHE A 43 -8.24 -12.14 -2.92
C PHE A 43 -8.36 -10.62 -3.14
N ARG A 44 -8.47 -10.18 -4.40
CA ARG A 44 -8.61 -8.77 -4.76
C ARG A 44 -9.81 -8.12 -4.06
N ASP A 45 -10.97 -8.78 -4.09
CA ASP A 45 -12.20 -8.26 -3.50
C ASP A 45 -12.08 -8.16 -1.96
N ASN A 46 -11.45 -9.16 -1.34
CA ASN A 46 -11.14 -9.15 0.10
C ASN A 46 -10.14 -8.05 0.50
N LEU A 47 -9.13 -7.81 -0.34
CA LEU A 47 -8.15 -6.75 -0.13
C LEU A 47 -8.82 -5.38 -0.26
N ALA A 48 -9.65 -5.19 -1.29
CA ALA A 48 -10.39 -3.95 -1.51
C ALA A 48 -11.32 -3.61 -0.33
N LEU A 49 -12.00 -4.61 0.25
CA LEU A 49 -12.81 -4.43 1.45
C LEU A 49 -11.97 -3.92 2.64
N ARG A 50 -10.79 -4.48 2.86
CA ARG A 50 -9.89 -4.08 3.95
C ARG A 50 -9.31 -2.68 3.74
N ILE A 51 -8.90 -2.35 2.51
CA ILE A 51 -8.40 -1.01 2.16
C ILE A 51 -9.46 0.06 2.43
N LYS A 52 -10.75 -0.21 2.15
CA LYS A 52 -11.84 0.73 2.48
C LYS A 52 -11.88 1.07 3.98
N ALA A 53 -11.64 0.07 4.84
CA ALA A 53 -11.62 0.25 6.28
C ALA A 53 -10.35 0.93 6.84
N MET A 54 -9.31 1.12 6.02
CA MET A 54 -8.02 1.67 6.44
C MET A 54 -7.75 3.02 5.74
N PRO A 55 -8.02 4.16 6.40
CA PRO A 55 -7.87 5.49 5.79
C PRO A 55 -6.48 5.76 5.22
N GLN A 56 -5.42 5.28 5.87
CA GLN A 56 -4.03 5.53 5.49
C GLN A 56 -3.70 5.02 4.08
N PHE A 57 -4.33 3.92 3.65
CA PHE A 57 -4.17 3.37 2.29
C PHE A 57 -4.98 4.11 1.22
N ARG A 58 -5.74 5.14 1.63
CA ARG A 58 -6.58 5.95 0.74
C ARG A 58 -6.17 7.42 0.75
N GLU A 59 -5.13 7.76 1.49
CA GLU A 59 -4.55 9.10 1.52
C GLU A 59 -3.69 9.33 0.28
N LYS A 60 -3.64 10.59 -0.16
CA LYS A 60 -2.80 11.03 -1.28
C LYS A 60 -2.11 12.33 -0.90
N ILE A 61 -0.87 12.48 -1.34
CA ILE A 61 -0.14 13.75 -1.27
C ILE A 61 -0.88 14.80 -2.10
N ALA A 62 -1.39 15.83 -1.42
CA ALA A 62 -1.94 17.01 -2.07
C ALA A 62 -0.81 17.82 -2.74
N ASP A 63 -1.17 18.63 -3.74
CA ASP A 63 -0.24 19.51 -4.46
C ASP A 63 0.95 18.81 -5.15
N SER A 64 0.83 17.50 -5.37
CA SER A 64 1.70 16.73 -6.26
C SER A 64 1.30 17.01 -7.72
N ARG A 65 2.03 17.91 -8.39
CA ARG A 65 1.91 18.14 -9.83
C ARG A 65 2.76 17.15 -10.62
#